data_AF-A0A533WEH2-F1
#
_entry.id   AF-A0A533WEH2-F1
#
_cell.length_a   1.000
_cell.length_b   1.000
_cell.length_c   1.000
_cell.angle_alpha   90.00
_cell.angle_beta   90.00
_cell.angle_gamma   90.00
#
_symmetry.space_group_name_H-M   'P 1'
#
loop_
_entity.id
_entity.type
_entity.pdbx_description
1 polymer ?
#
loop_
_entity_poly.entity_id
_entity_poly.type
_entity_poly.pdbx_seq_one_letter_code
_entity_poly.pdbx_strand_id
1 'polypeptide(L)' 'MSLSERALSALKELGLTGTEVKAYISLLRGGTMTANDVSRDARIPYSKVYEALESLHGKGWV' A
#
# COMPACT_ATOMS: atom_id res chain seq x y z
N MET A 1 -3.18 -9.98 -11.55
CA MET A 1 -2.01 -9.28 -12.10
C MET A 1 -0.84 -9.47 -11.15
N SER A 2 0.32 -9.91 -11.63
CA SER A 2 1.57 -9.73 -10.88
C SER A 2 2.08 -8.31 -11.15
N LEU A 3 2.56 -7.63 -10.11
CA LEU A 3 3.25 -6.36 -10.29
C LEU A 3 4.63 -6.66 -10.88
N SER A 4 5.05 -5.94 -11.92
CA SER A 4 6.39 -6.12 -12.47
C SER A 4 7.44 -5.64 -11.46
N GLU A 5 8.62 -6.27 -11.47
CA GLU A 5 9.74 -5.83 -10.63
C GLU A 5 10.11 -4.36 -10.91
N ARG A 6 9.99 -3.91 -12.16
CA ARG A 6 10.18 -2.51 -12.54
C ARG A 6 9.20 -1.56 -11.84
N ALA A 7 7.92 -1.91 -11.78
CA ALA A 7 6.93 -1.10 -11.08
C ALA A 7 7.20 -1.08 -9.56
N LEU A 8 7.61 -2.21 -8.99
CA LEU A 8 7.98 -2.29 -7.57
C LEU A 8 9.19 -1.41 -7.24
N SER A 9 10.23 -1.44 -8.09
CA SER A 9 11.42 -0.60 -7.94
C SER A 9 11.09 0.88 -8.10
N ALA A 10 10.28 1.25 -9.09
CA ALA A 10 9.86 2.63 -9.29
C ALA A 10 9.12 3.19 -8.07
N LEU A 11 8.20 2.43 -7.47
CA LEU A 11 7.51 2.87 -6.25
C LEU A 11 8.48 3.06 -5.08
N LYS A 12 9.48 2.20 -4.94
CA LYS A 12 10.53 2.35 -3.91
C LYS A 12 11.40 3.57 -4.15
N GLU A 13 11.77 3.85 -5.39
CA GLU A 13 12.53 5.05 -5.79
C GLU A 13 11.75 6.34 -5.54
N LEU A 14 10.42 6.28 -5.64
CA LEU A 14 9.51 7.37 -5.26
C LEU A 14 9.32 7.50 -3.74
N GLY A 15 10.08 6.75 -2.94
CA GLY A 15 10.11 6.85 -1.49
C GLY A 15 9.06 6.02 -0.76
N LEU A 16 8.46 5.02 -1.43
CA LEU A 16 7.52 4.11 -0.78
C LEU A 16 8.25 2.92 -0.15
N THR A 17 7.85 2.58 1.08
CA THR A 17 8.31 1.37 1.77
C THR A 17 7.59 0.13 1.24
N GLY A 18 8.13 -1.06 1.49
CA GLY A 18 7.47 -2.30 1.09
C GLY A 18 6.05 -2.48 1.68
N THR A 19 5.81 -1.95 2.87
CA THR A 19 4.48 -1.97 3.53
C THR A 19 3.52 -1.02 2.83
N GLU A 20 3.98 0.20 2.52
CA GLU A 20 3.21 1.20 1.78
C GLU A 20 2.84 0.71 0.39
N VAL A 21 3.79 0.10 -0.34
CA VAL A 21 3.53 -0.48 -1.66
C VAL A 21 2.44 -1.54 -1.61
N LYS A 22 2.48 -2.44 -0.62
CA LYS A 22 1.48 -3.48 -0.45
C LYS A 22 0.09 -2.90 -0.11
N ALA A 23 0.03 -1.92 0.79
CA ALA A 23 -1.22 -1.25 1.15
C ALA A 23 -1.80 -0.48 -0.05
N TYR A 24 -0.96 0.26 -0.78
CA TYR A 24 -1.35 1.03 -1.96
C TYR A 24 -1.89 0.13 -3.09
N ILE A 25 -1.22 -0.99 -3.37
CA ILE A 25 -1.70 -1.96 -4.37
C ILE A 25 -3.04 -2.57 -3.96
N SER A 26 -3.25 -2.82 -2.67
CA SER A 26 -4.52 -3.32 -2.16
C SER A 26 -5.66 -2.35 -2.47
N LEU A 27 -5.46 -1.07 -2.16
CA LEU A 27 -6.40 0.01 -2.48
C LEU A 27 -6.67 0.13 -3.99
N LEU A 28 -5.62 0.08 -4.82
CA LEU A 28 -5.80 0.13 -6.28
C LEU A 28 -6.62 -1.06 -6.82
N ARG A 29 -6.55 -2.23 -6.16
CA ARG A 29 -7.25 -3.45 -6.61
C ARG A 29 -8.71 -3.48 -6.16
N GLY A 30 -9.01 -3.08 -4.93
CA GLY A 30 -10.35 -3.18 -4.38
C GLY A 30 -11.08 -1.84 -4.21
N GLY A 31 -10.47 -0.72 -4.60
CA GLY A 31 -11.07 0.60 -4.52
C GLY A 31 -11.26 1.07 -3.08
N THR A 32 -12.41 1.69 -2.81
CA THR A 32 -12.77 2.14 -1.46
C THR A 32 -12.97 0.94 -0.55
N MET A 33 -12.12 0.82 0.47
CA MET A 33 -12.14 -0.29 1.42
C MET A 33 -11.70 0.17 2.80
N THR A 34 -12.01 -0.62 3.83
CA THR A 34 -11.61 -0.30 5.20
C THR A 34 -10.14 -0.67 5.43
N ALA A 35 -9.52 -0.09 6.45
CA ALA A 35 -8.17 -0.48 6.88
C ALA A 35 -8.07 -1.99 7.22
N ASN A 36 -9.17 -2.58 7.70
CA ASN A 36 -9.21 -4.01 7.98
C ASN A 36 -9.20 -4.86 6.70
N ASP A 37 -9.88 -4.39 5.65
CA ASP A 37 -9.86 -5.05 4.35
C ASP A 37 -8.47 -4.97 3.71
N VAL A 38 -7.82 -3.79 3.77
CA VAL A 38 -6.43 -3.60 3.33
C VAL A 38 -5.49 -4.54 4.08
N SER A 39 -5.62 -4.62 5.41
CA SER A 39 -4.83 -5.54 6.25
C SER A 39 -4.93 -6.99 5.78
N ARG A 40 -6.15 -7.45 5.49
CA ARG A 40 -6.41 -8.81 5.02
C ARG A 40 -5.88 -9.07 3.62
N ASP A 41 -6.12 -8.18 2.65
CA ASP A 41 -5.67 -8.39 1.26
C ASP A 41 -4.15 -8.19 1.11
N ALA A 42 -3.59 -7.16 1.76
CA ALA A 42 -2.15 -6.87 1.74
C ALA A 42 -1.33 -7.84 2.61
N ARG A 43 -1.99 -8.62 3.48
CA ARG A 43 -1.38 -9.53 4.46
C ARG A 43 -0.35 -8.83 5.34
N ILE A 44 -0.76 -7.68 5.88
CA ILE A 44 0.04 -6.83 6.78
C ILE A 44 -0.76 -6.67 8.08
N PRO A 45 -0.11 -6.67 9.26
CA PRO A 45 -0.80 -6.39 10.52
C PRO A 45 -1.56 -5.06 10.50
N TYR A 46 -2.75 -5.01 11.12
CA TYR A 46 -3.62 -3.84 11.11
C TYR A 46 -2.92 -2.55 11.59
N SER A 47 -2.09 -2.63 12.64
CA SER A 47 -1.31 -1.49 13.14
C SER A 47 -0.38 -0.91 12.06
N LYS A 48 0.27 -1.78 11.28
CA LYS A 48 1.16 -1.40 10.18
C LYS A 48 0.41 -0.88 8.98
N VAL A 49 -0.84 -1.31 8.77
CA VAL A 49 -1.70 -0.72 7.75
C VAL A 49 -2.06 0.71 8.11
N TYR A 50 -2.42 0.99 9.37
CA TYR A 50 -2.72 2.36 9.79
C TYR A 50 -1.53 3.30 9.57
N GLU A 51 -0.34 2.91 10.02
CA GLU A 51 0.90 3.67 9.77
C GLU A 51 1.16 3.89 8.28
N ALA A 52 0.95 2.85 7.45
CA ALA A 52 1.17 2.92 6.02
C ALA A 52 0.15 3.84 5.32
N LEU A 53 -1.13 3.78 5.70
CA LEU A 53 -2.17 4.63 5.14
C LEU A 53 -1.97 6.10 5.52
N GLU A 54 -1.60 6.38 6.77
CA GLU A 54 -1.29 7.74 7.22
C GLU A 54 -0.07 8.30 6.48
N SER A 55 0.98 7.49 6.30
CA SER A 55 2.16 7.89 5.51
C SER A 55 1.82 8.11 4.04
N LEU A 56 1.04 7.22 3.41
CA LEU A 56 0.60 7.38 2.02
C LEU A 56 -0.22 8.66 1.85
N HIS A 57 -1.12 8.96 2.78
CA HIS A 57 -1.92 10.18 2.76
C HIS A 57 -1.04 11.43 2.91
N GLY A 58 -0.11 11.42 3.87
CA GLY A 58 0.85 12.51 4.06
C GLY A 58 1.77 12.75 2.86
N LYS A 59 2.06 11.69 2.08
CA LYS A 59 2.81 11.76 0.82
C LYS A 59 1.94 12.11 -0.41
N GLY A 60 0.62 12.22 -0.25
CA GLY A 60 -0.32 12.53 -1.34
C GLY A 60 -0.62 11.38 -2.30
N TRP A 61 -0.44 10.13 -1.86
CA TRP A 61 -0.74 8.94 -2.67
C TRP A 61 -2.19 8.46 -2.54
N VAL A 62 -2.88 8.85 -1.46
CA VAL A 62 -4.29 8.52 -1.16
C VAL A 62 -5.02 9.68 -0.51
#